data_AF-A0A2K3KFR1-F1
#
_entry.id   AF-A0A2K3KFR1-F1
#
_cell.length_a   1.000
_cell.length_b   1.000
_cell.length_c   1.000
_cell.angle_alpha   90.00
_cell.angle_beta   90.00
_cell.angle_gamma   90.00
#
_symmetry.space_group_name_H-M   'P 1'
#
loop_
_entity.id
_entity.type
_entity.pdbx_description
1 polymer ?
#
loop_
_entity_poly.entity_id
_entity_poly.type
_entity_poly.pdbx_seq_one_letter_code
_entity_poly.pdbx_strand_id
1 'polypeptide(L)' 'MALQNYNDFSTNSANPYYLHPNENPALVLVSPSLTAKNYHTWSRSMHIALISKNKDKFIDGSLPKPSVSDPLYA' A
#
# COMPACT_ATOMS: atom_id res chain seq x y z
N MET A 1 1.49 -20.05 -10.24
CA MET A 1 1.72 -19.11 -9.12
C MET A 1 0.92 -19.61 -7.94
N ALA A 2 1.59 -20.09 -6.90
CA ALA A 2 0.91 -20.68 -5.76
C ALA A 2 0.09 -19.59 -5.04
N LEU A 3 -1.20 -19.86 -4.81
CA LEU A 3 -2.01 -19.06 -3.91
C LEU A 3 -1.48 -19.32 -2.50
N GLN A 4 -0.55 -18.48 -2.04
CA GLN A 4 -0.16 -18.48 -0.65
C GLN A 4 -1.40 -18.09 0.16
N ASN A 5 -1.89 -19.01 0.99
CA ASN A 5 -3.00 -18.75 1.90
C ASN A 5 -2.49 -17.81 3.00
N TYR A 6 -2.55 -16.51 2.75
CA TYR A 6 -2.21 -15.48 3.73
C TYR A 6 -3.33 -15.33 4.76
N ASN A 7 -3.54 -16.36 5.58
CA ASN A 7 -4.64 -16.40 6.57
C ASN A 7 -4.44 -15.45 7.76
N ASP A 8 -3.26 -14.85 7.88
CA ASP A 8 -2.94 -13.88 8.95
C ASP A 8 -2.81 -12.47 8.35
N PHE A 9 -3.91 -11.75 8.28
CA PHE A 9 -3.97 -10.43 7.64
C PHE A 9 -3.45 -9.29 8.52
N SER A 10 -3.36 -9.52 9.84
CA SER A 10 -3.00 -8.48 10.82
C SER A 10 -1.52 -8.50 11.20
N THR A 11 -0.80 -9.59 10.93
CA THR A 11 0.64 -9.69 11.24
C THR A 11 1.52 -10.05 10.05
N ASN A 12 0.94 -10.56 8.95
CA ASN A 12 1.72 -10.96 7.78
C ASN A 12 1.93 -9.81 6.79
N SER A 13 3.13 -9.24 6.79
CA SER A 13 3.53 -8.17 5.87
C SER A 13 3.53 -8.56 4.39
N ALA A 14 3.54 -9.86 4.06
CA ALA A 14 3.44 -10.33 2.68
C ALA A 14 1.98 -10.43 2.20
N ASN A 15 1.00 -10.24 3.08
CA ASN A 15 -0.40 -10.16 2.69
C ASN A 15 -0.68 -8.81 1.99
N PRO A 16 -1.31 -8.80 0.81
CA PRO A 16 -1.61 -7.55 0.11
C PRO A 16 -2.60 -6.63 0.86
N TYR A 17 -3.42 -7.15 1.77
CA TYR A 17 -4.34 -6.37 2.59
C TYR A 17 -3.74 -5.92 3.93
N TYR A 18 -2.49 -6.28 4.23
CA TYR A 18 -1.83 -5.88 5.46
C TYR A 18 -1.48 -4.39 5.43
N LEU A 19 -1.90 -3.67 6.49
CA LEU A 19 -1.46 -2.32 6.80
C LEU A 19 -0.74 -2.33 8.15
N HIS A 20 0.43 -1.70 8.21
CA HIS A 20 1.22 -1.67 9.44
C HIS A 20 0.47 -0.89 10.55
N PRO A 21 0.43 -1.35 11.82
CA PRO A 21 -0.30 -0.67 12.89
C PRO A 21 0.14 0.79 13.13
N ASN A 22 1.40 1.13 12.84
CA ASN A 22 1.94 2.49 12.97
C ASN A 22 1.69 3.39 11.74
N GLU A 23 0.76 3.05 10.84
CA GLU A 23 0.43 3.92 9.72
C GLU A 23 -0.22 5.23 10.19
N ASN A 24 0.23 6.35 9.60
CA ASN A 24 -0.19 7.69 9.98
C ASN A 24 -0.65 8.47 8.72
N PRO A 25 -1.92 8.91 8.66
CA PRO A 25 -2.43 9.70 7.54
C PRO A 25 -1.69 11.02 7.28
N ALA A 26 -1.05 11.61 8.30
CA ALA A 26 -0.31 12.86 8.20
C ALA A 26 1.16 12.68 7.77
N LEU A 27 1.61 11.45 7.50
CA LEU A 27 3.00 11.18 7.15
C LEU A 27 3.34 11.69 5.74
N VAL A 28 4.35 12.55 5.64
CA VAL A 28 4.94 12.93 4.36
C VAL A 28 5.75 11.76 3.80
N LEU A 29 5.29 11.16 2.70
CA LEU A 29 5.94 9.99 2.10
C LEU A 29 7.22 10.32 1.32
N VAL A 30 7.28 11.49 0.69
CA VAL A 30 8.41 11.92 -0.14
C VAL A 30 8.72 13.38 0.11
N SER A 31 9.99 13.69 0.33
CA SER A 31 10.55 15.05 0.38
C SER A 31 11.70 15.18 -0.61
N PRO A 32 11.87 16.33 -1.30
CA PRO A 32 11.02 17.53 -1.25
C PRO A 32 9.66 17.32 -1.92
N SER A 33 8.72 18.24 -1.68
CA SER A 33 7.38 18.23 -2.29
C SER A 33 7.44 18.26 -3.82
N LEU A 34 6.38 17.78 -4.46
CA LEU A 34 6.28 17.75 -5.92
C LEU A 34 6.33 19.17 -6.50
N THR A 35 7.12 19.32 -7.55
CA THR A 35 7.23 20.51 -8.39
C THR A 35 7.28 20.09 -9.86
N ALA A 36 7.06 21.03 -10.78
CA ALA A 36 7.18 20.74 -12.22
C ALA A 36 8.57 20.23 -12.63
N LYS A 37 9.63 20.60 -11.89
CA LYS A 37 11.02 20.27 -12.22
C LYS A 37 11.48 18.91 -11.68
N ASN A 38 10.82 18.37 -10.66
CA ASN A 38 11.26 17.14 -9.98
C ASN A 38 10.35 15.93 -10.22
N TYR A 39 9.35 16.04 -11.12
CA TYR A 39 8.32 15.01 -11.31
C TYR A 39 8.86 13.60 -11.47
N HIS A 40 9.85 13.38 -12.35
CA HIS A 40 10.37 12.03 -12.61
C HIS A 40 10.96 11.38 -11.36
N THR A 41 11.82 12.12 -10.64
CA THR A 41 12.43 11.63 -9.40
C THR A 41 11.36 11.46 -8.32
N TRP A 42 10.46 12.43 -8.16
CA TRP A 42 9.40 12.41 -7.16
C TRP A 42 8.43 11.25 -7.37
N SER A 43 7.97 11.02 -8.61
CA SER A 43 7.04 9.95 -8.96
C SER A 43 7.65 8.58 -8.66
N ARG A 44 8.91 8.35 -9.02
CA ARG A 44 9.62 7.11 -8.68
C ARG A 44 9.74 6.93 -7.17
N SER A 45 10.14 7.96 -6.44
CA SER A 45 10.24 7.91 -4.98
C SER A 45 8.88 7.65 -4.32
N MET A 46 7.80 8.26 -4.82
CA MET A 46 6.44 8.06 -4.32
C MET A 46 5.98 6.63 -4.55
N HIS A 47 6.21 6.07 -5.75
CA HIS A 47 5.87 4.69 -6.05
C HIS A 47 6.62 3.70 -5.12
N ILE A 48 7.92 3.91 -4.90
CA ILE A 48 8.71 3.08 -3.97
C ILE A 48 8.19 3.21 -2.54
N ALA A 49 7.83 4.43 -2.09
CA ALA A 49 7.27 4.66 -0.76
C ALA A 49 5.90 4.00 -0.55
N LEU A 50 5.09 3.90 -1.60
CA LEU A 50 3.82 3.18 -1.57
C LEU A 50 4.05 1.66 -1.52
N ILE A 51 4.95 1.12 -2.35
CA ILE A 51 5.31 -0.30 -2.35
C ILE A 51 5.83 -0.73 -0.98
N SER A 52 6.75 0.04 -0.36
CA SER A 52 7.32 -0.30 0.94
C SER A 52 6.30 -0.33 2.08
N LYS A 53 5.10 0.22 1.86
CA LYS A 53 4.00 0.28 2.80
C LYS A 53 2.79 -0.58 2.38
N ASN A 54 2.91 -1.41 1.35
CA ASN A 54 1.80 -2.17 0.76
C ASN A 54 0.60 -1.29 0.34
N LYS A 55 0.85 -0.06 -0.15
CA LYS A 55 -0.21 0.89 -0.54
C LYS A 55 -0.40 1.05 -2.04
N ASP A 56 0.52 0.57 -2.86
CA ASP A 56 0.48 0.75 -4.31
C ASP A 56 -0.80 0.20 -4.93
N LYS A 57 -1.18 -1.02 -4.56
CA LYS A 57 -2.36 -1.70 -5.12
C LYS A 57 -3.70 -1.15 -4.65
N PHE A 58 -3.70 -0.46 -3.51
CA PHE A 58 -4.87 0.28 -3.05
C PHE A 58 -5.08 1.54 -3.89
N ILE A 59 -3.98 2.22 -4.26
CA ILE A 59 -4.03 3.47 -5.03
C ILE A 59 -4.36 3.22 -6.50
N ASP A 60 -3.80 2.16 -7.10
CA ASP A 60 -4.09 1.81 -8.50
C ASP A 60 -5.40 1.03 -8.68
N GLY A 61 -6.03 0.58 -7.58
CA GLY A 61 -7.28 -0.17 -7.58
C GLY A 61 -7.18 -1.61 -8.05
N SER A 62 -5.97 -2.14 -8.25
CA SER A 62 -5.73 -3.54 -8.63
C SER A 62 -6.01 -4.52 -7.48
N LEU A 63 -6.00 -4.04 -6.23
CA LEU A 63 -6.46 -4.80 -5.06
C LEU A 63 -7.96 -4.55 -4.85
N PRO A 64 -8.84 -5.53 -5.16
CA PRO A 64 -10.27 -5.34 -5.01
C PRO A 64 -10.67 -5.20 -3.54
N LYS A 65 -11.78 -4.50 -3.26
CA LYS A 65 -12.37 -4.55 -1.92
C LYS A 65 -12.79 -6.00 -1.63
N PRO A 66 -12.49 -6.54 -0.43
CA PRO A 66 -12.99 -7.84 0.00
C PRO A 66 -14.52 -7.92 -0.10
N SER A 67 -15.05 -9.13 -0.27
CA SER A 67 -16.51 -9.35 -0.29
C SER A 67 -17.13 -9.12 1.10
N VAL A 68 -18.42 -8.80 1.19
CA VAL A 68 -19.13 -8.60 2.49
C VAL A 68 -19.06 -9.81 3.43
N SER A 69 -18.85 -11.01 2.87
CA SER A 69 -18.69 -12.26 3.63
C SER A 69 -17.24 -12.55 4.04
N ASP A 70 -16.29 -11.76 3.57
CA ASP A 70 -14.87 -11.92 3.87
C ASP A 70 -14.54 -11.31 5.25
N PRO A 71 -13.77 -12.00 6.11
CA PRO A 71 -13.28 -11.44 7.37
C PRO A 71 -12.53 -10.10 7.23
N LEU A 72 -12.00 -9.79 6.04
CA LEU A 72 -11.34 -8.52 5.74
C LEU A 72 -12.27 -7.38 5.33
N TYR A 73 -13.59 -7.62 5.27
CA TYR A 73 -14.55 -6.58 4.98
C TYR A 73 -14.67 -5.60 6.16
N ALA A 74 -14.16 -4.38 5.97
CA ALA A 74 -14.35 -3.23 6.85
C ALA A 74 -15.33 -2.20 6.26
#